data_AF-A0A967I7S1-F1
#
_entry.id   AF-A0A967I7S1-F1
#
_cell.length_a   1.000
_cell.length_b   1.000
_cell.length_c   1.000
_cell.angle_alpha   90.00
_cell.angle_beta   90.00
_cell.angle_gamma   90.00
#
_symmetry.space_group_name_H-M   'P 1'
#
loop_
_entity.id
_entity.type
_entity.pdbx_description
1 polymer ?
#
loop_
_entity_poly.entity_id
_entity_poly.type
_entity_poly.pdbx_seq_one_letter_code
_entity_poly.pdbx_strand_id
1 'polypeptide(L)'
;MTMPSTHIEIAEKKSAAIMKSADEHLAEARELKVVDDGSYRRAGELGRLFTSRIKAVREGLSAPKKATYDAWKEVCKLETNMISKFEVEKRGLAQRIGAYSAQREEEARRAEEQRRAEARRTAEEEALRHAETLEKNGDKAAAQAEIDRASQEIAVPPPAEMPSAVKAEGVSVTTSWEFRITDEKAVPREYLVVDDKKIRGVVRALKADARIPGVEVYEVKTGRFKS
;
A
#
# COMPACT_ATOMS: atom_id res chain seq x y z
N MET A 1 19.06 6.62 33.47
CA MET A 1 20.37 5.96 33.66
C MET A 1 20.52 4.90 32.58
N THR A 2 21.06 5.27 31.43
CA THR A 2 21.37 4.32 30.36
C THR A 2 22.89 4.33 30.25
N MET A 3 23.54 3.50 31.06
CA MET A 3 24.97 3.28 30.92
C MET A 3 25.17 2.70 29.51
N PRO A 4 25.97 3.32 28.62
CA PRO A 4 26.33 2.68 27.37
C PRO A 4 26.93 1.32 27.73
N SER A 5 26.38 0.25 27.15
CA SER A 5 26.82 -1.12 27.40
C SER A 5 28.34 -1.18 27.34
N THR A 6 29.00 -1.81 28.31
CA THR A 6 30.47 -1.89 28.45
C THR A 6 31.19 -2.27 27.14
N HIS A 7 30.50 -2.98 26.25
CA HIS A 7 30.97 -3.32 24.91
C HIS A 7 31.15 -2.11 23.96
N ILE A 8 30.36 -1.04 24.11
CA ILE A 8 30.45 0.19 23.32
C ILE A 8 31.68 0.99 23.75
N GLU A 9 31.93 1.16 25.04
CA GLU A 9 33.10 1.90 25.55
C GLU A 9 34.43 1.20 25.17
N ILE A 10 34.47 -0.13 25.20
CA ILE A 10 35.62 -0.92 24.75
C ILE A 10 35.83 -0.76 23.24
N ALA A 11 34.76 -0.75 22.46
CA ALA A 11 34.82 -0.53 21.03
C ALA A 11 35.26 0.90 20.68
N GLU A 12 34.81 1.90 21.42
CA GLU A 12 35.21 3.30 21.28
C GLU A 12 36.71 3.49 21.52
N LYS A 13 37.24 2.97 22.63
CA LYS A 13 38.69 3.03 22.92
C LYS A 13 39.52 2.34 21.84
N LYS A 14 39.09 1.16 21.38
CA LYS A 14 39.78 0.43 20.30
C LYS A 14 39.70 1.19 18.96
N SER A 15 38.57 1.82 18.66
CA SER A 15 38.38 2.61 17.45
C SER A 15 39.19 3.91 17.45
N ALA A 16 39.33 4.57 18.61
CA ALA A 16 40.14 5.78 18.76
C ALA A 16 41.64 5.53 18.51
N ALA A 17 42.16 4.38 18.97
CA ALA A 17 43.54 3.97 18.71
C ALA A 17 43.79 3.69 17.21
N ILE A 18 42.80 3.07 16.52
CA ILE A 18 42.86 2.83 15.07
C ILE A 18 42.82 4.16 14.29
N MET A 19 42.00 5.12 14.74
CA MET A 19 41.85 6.43 14.09
C MET A 19 43.11 7.31 14.21
N LYS A 20 43.79 7.31 15.37
CA LYS A 20 45.02 8.10 15.55
C LYS A 20 46.15 7.68 14.60
N SER A 21 46.29 6.39 14.31
CA SER A 21 47.24 5.88 13.30
C SER A 21 46.70 6.02 11.85
N ALA A 22 45.40 6.29 11.71
CA ALA A 22 44.75 6.51 10.42
C ALA A 22 44.94 7.92 9.89
N ASP A 23 44.98 8.93 10.74
CA ASP A 23 45.02 10.34 10.34
C ASP A 23 46.21 10.67 9.42
N GLU A 24 47.40 10.13 9.70
CA GLU A 24 48.60 10.31 8.87
C GLU A 24 48.42 9.75 7.46
N HIS A 25 47.89 8.53 7.36
CA HIS A 25 47.66 7.86 6.08
C HIS A 25 46.49 8.48 5.32
N LEU A 26 45.48 9.00 6.03
CA LEU A 26 44.35 9.73 5.46
C LEU A 26 44.78 11.07 4.86
N ALA A 27 45.70 11.79 5.51
CA ALA A 27 46.31 13.00 4.97
C ALA A 27 47.11 12.69 3.71
N GLU A 28 47.98 11.67 3.76
CA GLU A 28 48.77 11.22 2.61
C GLU A 28 47.89 10.85 1.40
N ALA A 29 46.81 10.10 1.62
CA ALA A 29 45.90 9.71 0.54
C ALA A 29 45.12 10.88 -0.08
N ARG A 30 44.86 11.96 0.68
CA ARG A 30 44.18 13.15 0.16
C ARG A 30 45.09 13.99 -0.74
N GLU A 31 46.37 14.03 -0.43
CA GLU A 31 47.37 14.82 -1.18
C GLU A 31 47.93 14.06 -2.38
N LEU A 32 47.85 12.72 -2.38
CA LEU A 32 48.37 11.87 -3.44
C LEU A 32 47.62 12.08 -4.77
N LYS A 33 48.31 12.64 -5.77
CA LYS A 33 47.86 12.67 -7.17
C LYS A 33 48.44 11.48 -7.92
N VAL A 34 47.58 10.67 -8.53
CA VAL A 34 47.99 9.50 -9.32
C VAL A 34 48.27 9.94 -10.76
N VAL A 35 49.55 10.11 -11.09
CA VAL A 35 50.02 10.60 -12.40
C VAL A 35 51.09 9.72 -13.04
N ASP A 36 51.64 8.75 -12.31
CA ASP A 36 52.74 7.87 -12.72
C ASP A 36 52.60 6.48 -12.08
N ASP A 37 53.40 5.51 -12.56
CA ASP A 37 53.36 4.12 -12.08
C ASP A 37 53.77 3.96 -10.60
N GLY A 38 54.55 4.89 -10.06
CA GLY A 38 54.92 4.96 -8.66
C GLY A 38 53.77 5.43 -7.77
N SER A 39 53.13 6.56 -8.14
CA SER A 39 51.92 7.05 -7.44
C SER A 39 50.75 6.08 -7.57
N TYR A 40 50.64 5.34 -8.68
CA TYR A 40 49.66 4.25 -8.85
C TYR A 40 49.88 3.12 -7.85
N ARG A 41 51.12 2.64 -7.71
CA ARG A 41 51.47 1.60 -6.72
C ARG A 41 51.22 2.06 -5.29
N ARG A 42 51.60 3.29 -4.96
CA ARG A 42 51.39 3.88 -3.63
C ARG A 42 49.91 4.03 -3.29
N ALA A 43 49.09 4.48 -4.25
CA ALA A 43 47.63 4.53 -4.09
C ALA A 43 47.05 3.12 -3.84
N GLY A 44 47.59 2.09 -4.49
CA GLY A 44 47.21 0.70 -4.26
C GLY A 44 47.55 0.20 -2.84
N GLU A 45 48.72 0.54 -2.31
CA GLU A 45 49.15 0.20 -0.94
C GLU A 45 48.28 0.87 0.12
N LEU A 46 48.08 2.19 0.00
CA LEU A 46 47.21 2.96 0.91
C LEU A 46 45.77 2.42 0.86
N GLY A 47 45.27 2.09 -0.33
CA GLY A 47 43.96 1.47 -0.49
C GLY A 47 43.82 0.12 0.20
N ARG A 48 44.84 -0.74 0.15
CA ARG A 48 44.86 -2.02 0.90
C ARG A 48 44.87 -1.78 2.40
N LEU A 49 45.67 -0.83 2.88
CA LEU A 49 45.74 -0.47 4.29
C LEU A 49 44.38 0.02 4.81
N PHE A 50 43.73 0.93 4.08
CA PHE A 50 42.39 1.40 4.44
C PHE A 50 41.36 0.29 4.44
N THR A 51 41.44 -0.62 3.48
CA THR A 51 40.54 -1.77 3.42
C THR A 51 40.67 -2.65 4.67
N SER A 52 41.91 -2.95 5.10
CA SER A 52 42.19 -3.71 6.32
C SER A 52 41.65 -2.99 7.57
N ARG A 53 41.89 -1.68 7.69
CA ARG A 53 41.40 -0.87 8.82
C ARG A 53 39.87 -0.81 8.86
N ILE A 54 39.22 -0.64 7.71
CA ILE A 54 37.75 -0.70 7.60
C ILE A 54 37.23 -2.06 8.08
N LYS A 55 37.89 -3.16 7.68
CA LYS A 55 37.51 -4.51 8.12
C LYS A 55 37.66 -4.66 9.64
N ALA A 56 38.76 -4.23 10.23
CA ALA A 56 38.98 -4.30 11.67
C ALA A 56 37.93 -3.51 12.48
N VAL A 57 37.55 -2.32 12.00
CA VAL A 57 36.47 -1.52 12.63
C VAL A 57 35.11 -2.23 12.51
N ARG A 58 34.80 -2.81 11.34
CA ARG A 58 33.56 -3.57 11.13
C ARG A 58 33.46 -4.79 12.03
N GLU A 59 34.55 -5.55 12.14
CA GLU A 59 34.62 -6.74 13.01
C GLU A 59 34.52 -6.36 14.49
N GLY A 60 35.23 -5.32 14.93
CA GLY A 60 35.13 -4.84 16.32
C GLY A 60 33.74 -4.37 16.72
N LEU A 61 32.97 -3.79 15.78
CA LEU A 61 31.60 -3.34 16.02
C LEU A 61 30.53 -4.39 15.69
N SER A 62 30.91 -5.55 15.13
CA SER A 62 29.96 -6.58 14.69
C SER A 62 29.14 -7.16 15.85
N ALA A 63 29.79 -7.54 16.96
CA ALA A 63 29.12 -8.13 18.12
C ALA A 63 28.20 -7.13 18.84
N PRO A 64 28.62 -5.88 19.14
CA PRO A 64 27.70 -4.87 19.68
C PRO A 64 26.50 -4.59 18.76
N LYS A 65 26.72 -4.46 17.44
CA LYS A 65 25.64 -4.26 16.46
C LYS A 65 24.66 -5.43 16.44
N LYS A 66 25.16 -6.66 16.54
CA LYS A 66 24.30 -7.85 16.58
C LYS A 66 23.48 -7.89 17.86
N ALA A 67 24.09 -7.62 19.02
CA ALA A 67 23.38 -7.60 20.30
C ALA A 67 22.28 -6.53 20.33
N THR A 68 22.56 -5.32 19.84
CA THR A 68 21.53 -4.26 19.78
C THR A 68 20.45 -4.57 18.74
N TYR A 69 20.81 -5.14 17.60
CA TYR A 69 19.84 -5.57 16.60
C TYR A 69 18.94 -6.69 17.12
N ASP A 70 19.50 -7.69 17.79
CA ASP A 70 18.75 -8.80 18.39
C ASP A 70 17.76 -8.27 19.45
N ALA A 71 18.20 -7.34 20.31
CA ALA A 71 17.33 -6.69 21.30
C ALA A 71 16.23 -5.83 20.64
N TRP A 72 16.59 -4.98 19.67
CA TRP A 72 15.64 -4.18 18.91
C TRP A 72 14.59 -5.06 18.21
N LYS A 73 15.04 -6.17 17.61
CA LYS A 73 14.16 -7.12 16.90
C LYS A 73 13.16 -7.78 17.84
N GLU A 74 13.56 -8.17 19.05
CA GLU A 74 12.64 -8.74 20.04
C GLU A 74 11.62 -7.70 20.52
N VAL A 75 12.02 -6.43 20.70
CA VAL A 75 11.09 -5.34 21.03
C VAL A 75 10.08 -5.13 19.90
N CYS A 76 10.54 -5.01 18.64
CA CYS A 76 9.64 -4.88 17.49
C CYS A 76 8.71 -6.07 17.34
N LYS A 77 9.18 -7.29 17.65
CA LYS A 77 8.35 -8.49 17.63
C LYS A 77 7.28 -8.44 18.73
N LEU A 78 7.62 -8.01 19.94
CA LEU A 78 6.66 -7.84 21.02
C LEU A 78 5.61 -6.79 20.66
N GLU A 79 6.04 -5.64 20.15
CA GLU A 79 5.17 -4.57 19.65
C GLU A 79 4.22 -5.09 18.56
N THR A 80 4.76 -5.75 17.53
CA THR A 80 3.96 -6.33 16.44
C THR A 80 2.96 -7.36 16.96
N ASN A 81 3.36 -8.22 17.91
CA ASN A 81 2.47 -9.21 18.52
C ASN A 81 1.35 -8.57 19.34
N MET A 82 1.59 -7.43 19.99
CA MET A 82 0.56 -6.71 20.74
C MET A 82 -0.36 -5.96 19.79
N ILE A 83 0.19 -5.21 18.85
CA ILE A 83 -0.57 -4.45 17.84
C ILE A 83 -1.46 -5.38 17.01
N SER A 84 -0.92 -6.50 16.51
CA SER A 84 -1.68 -7.42 15.66
C SER A 84 -2.93 -7.99 16.35
N LYS A 85 -2.91 -8.25 17.66
CA LYS A 85 -4.11 -8.67 18.41
C LYS A 85 -5.20 -7.60 18.35
N PHE A 86 -4.83 -6.34 18.58
CA PHE A 86 -5.78 -5.23 18.50
C PHE A 86 -6.24 -4.96 17.07
N GLU A 87 -5.36 -5.10 16.07
CA GLU A 87 -5.72 -4.93 14.66
C GLU A 87 -6.69 -5.99 14.16
N VAL A 88 -6.52 -7.25 14.56
CA VAL A 88 -7.46 -8.34 14.23
C VAL A 88 -8.85 -8.02 14.78
N GLU A 89 -8.94 -7.65 16.06
CA GLU A 89 -10.22 -7.29 16.67
C GLU A 89 -10.82 -6.01 16.08
N LYS A 90 -10.01 -4.98 15.84
CA LYS A 90 -10.45 -3.74 15.18
C LYS A 90 -10.99 -4.01 13.78
N ARG A 91 -10.33 -4.89 13.01
CA ARG A 91 -10.80 -5.31 11.68
C ARG A 91 -12.12 -6.07 11.80
N GLY A 92 -12.25 -6.98 12.76
CA GLY A 92 -13.49 -7.70 13.03
C GLY A 92 -14.65 -6.78 13.44
N LEU A 93 -14.38 -5.73 14.21
CA LEU A 93 -15.38 -4.69 14.53
C LEU A 93 -15.76 -3.90 13.28
N ALA A 94 -14.78 -3.43 12.49
CA ALA A 94 -15.03 -2.71 11.25
C ALA A 94 -15.87 -3.52 10.25
N GLN A 95 -15.60 -4.82 10.10
CA GLN A 95 -16.39 -5.72 9.26
C GLN A 95 -17.84 -5.86 9.76
N ARG A 96 -18.05 -6.01 11.07
CA ARG A 96 -19.40 -6.10 11.65
C ARG A 96 -20.17 -4.79 11.48
N ILE A 97 -19.52 -3.65 11.65
CA ILE A 97 -20.10 -2.32 11.40
C ILE A 97 -20.47 -2.18 9.92
N GLY A 98 -19.57 -2.57 9.01
CA GLY A 98 -19.83 -2.58 7.57
C GLY A 98 -21.01 -3.47 7.20
N ALA A 99 -21.05 -4.70 7.70
CA ALA A 99 -22.15 -5.63 7.48
C ALA A 99 -23.49 -5.10 8.01
N TYR A 100 -23.50 -4.48 9.20
CA TYR A 100 -24.69 -3.85 9.74
C TYR A 100 -25.16 -2.67 8.89
N SER A 101 -24.24 -1.82 8.41
CA SER A 101 -24.58 -0.72 7.52
C SER A 101 -25.17 -1.20 6.18
N ALA A 102 -24.59 -2.25 5.59
CA ALA A 102 -25.09 -2.85 4.36
C ALA A 102 -26.46 -3.52 4.56
N GLN A 103 -26.68 -4.19 5.69
CA GLN A 103 -27.97 -4.79 6.04
C GLN A 103 -29.06 -3.73 6.20
N ARG A 104 -28.75 -2.62 6.88
CA ARG A 104 -29.67 -1.48 7.03
C ARG A 104 -30.06 -0.86 5.70
N GLU A 105 -29.09 -0.68 4.80
CA GLU A 105 -29.34 -0.15 3.46
C GLU A 105 -30.20 -1.09 2.62
N GLU A 106 -29.93 -2.40 2.69
CA GLU A 106 -30.74 -3.43 2.03
C GLU A 106 -32.18 -3.50 2.57
N GLU A 107 -32.35 -3.43 3.89
CA GLU A 107 -33.67 -3.42 4.53
C GLU A 107 -34.45 -2.14 4.16
N ALA A 108 -33.78 -0.99 4.14
CA ALA A 108 -34.39 0.26 3.68
C ALA A 108 -34.85 0.17 2.21
N ARG A 109 -34.01 -0.38 1.33
CA ARG A 109 -34.34 -0.63 -0.08
C ARG A 109 -35.54 -1.58 -0.23
N ARG A 110 -35.57 -2.70 0.50
CA ARG A 110 -36.69 -3.65 0.46
C ARG A 110 -38.00 -3.04 0.98
N ALA A 111 -37.93 -2.27 2.07
CA ALA A 111 -39.11 -1.58 2.60
C ALA A 111 -39.62 -0.52 1.62
N GLU A 112 -38.73 0.17 0.91
CA GLU A 112 -39.12 1.09 -0.16
C GLU A 112 -39.75 0.38 -1.36
N GLU A 113 -39.19 -0.75 -1.80
CA GLU A 113 -39.77 -1.57 -2.87
C GLU A 113 -41.14 -2.15 -2.48
N GLN A 114 -41.29 -2.65 -1.25
CA GLN A 114 -42.57 -3.17 -0.75
C GLN A 114 -43.63 -2.07 -0.69
N ARG A 115 -43.29 -0.88 -0.19
CA ARG A 115 -44.22 0.26 -0.19
C ARG A 115 -44.60 0.70 -1.60
N ARG A 116 -43.65 0.72 -2.55
CA ARG A 116 -43.94 1.00 -3.96
C ARG A 116 -44.86 -0.05 -4.57
N ALA A 117 -44.64 -1.33 -4.26
CA ALA A 117 -45.47 -2.42 -4.75
C ALA A 117 -46.88 -2.40 -4.14
N GLU A 118 -47.01 -2.10 -2.85
CA GLU A 118 -48.31 -1.98 -2.17
C GLU A 118 -49.09 -0.77 -2.68
N ALA A 119 -48.46 0.40 -2.81
CA ALA A 119 -49.07 1.58 -3.43
C ALA A 119 -49.52 1.32 -4.88
N ARG A 120 -48.74 0.54 -5.64
CA ARG A 120 -49.11 0.12 -7.01
C ARG A 120 -50.34 -0.80 -6.98
N ARG A 121 -50.40 -1.76 -6.05
CA ARG A 121 -51.57 -2.66 -5.90
C ARG A 121 -52.82 -1.90 -5.49
N THR A 122 -52.74 -0.99 -4.52
CA THR A 122 -53.91 -0.20 -4.08
C THR A 122 -54.40 0.71 -5.19
N ALA A 123 -53.50 1.36 -5.95
CA ALA A 123 -53.88 2.18 -7.09
C ALA A 123 -54.52 1.36 -8.22
N GLU A 124 -53.98 0.16 -8.52
CA GLU A 124 -54.57 -0.77 -9.49
C GLU A 124 -55.96 -1.26 -9.05
N GLU A 125 -56.13 -1.60 -7.76
CA GLU A 125 -57.42 -2.04 -7.21
C GLU A 125 -58.48 -0.93 -7.21
N GLU A 126 -58.11 0.30 -6.85
CA GLU A 126 -59.01 1.46 -6.89
C GLU A 126 -59.43 1.79 -8.32
N ALA A 127 -58.48 1.76 -9.26
CA ALA A 127 -58.77 1.96 -10.67
C ALA A 127 -59.68 0.86 -11.24
N LEU A 128 -59.46 -0.40 -10.86
CA LEU A 128 -60.32 -1.50 -11.28
C LEU A 128 -61.74 -1.35 -10.73
N ARG A 129 -61.89 -0.99 -9.45
CA ARG A 129 -63.21 -0.72 -8.83
C ARG A 129 -63.92 0.44 -9.53
N HIS A 130 -63.20 1.50 -9.87
CA HIS A 130 -63.75 2.66 -10.57
C HIS A 130 -64.12 2.33 -12.03
N ALA A 131 -63.33 1.49 -12.70
CA ALA A 131 -63.65 0.99 -14.03
C ALA A 131 -64.90 0.08 -14.02
N GLU A 132 -65.05 -0.79 -13.02
CA GLU A 132 -66.24 -1.64 -12.87
C GLU A 132 -67.52 -0.83 -12.64
N THR A 133 -67.46 0.28 -11.91
CA THR A 133 -68.62 1.16 -11.71
C THR A 133 -68.98 1.92 -12.98
N LEU A 134 -67.99 2.40 -13.74
CA LEU A 134 -68.19 3.04 -15.04
C LEU A 134 -68.76 2.07 -16.10
N GLU A 135 -68.30 0.82 -16.12
CA GLU A 135 -68.83 -0.21 -17.02
C GLU A 135 -70.30 -0.55 -16.68
N LYS A 136 -70.63 -0.66 -15.39
CA LYS A 136 -72.03 -0.88 -14.94
C LYS A 136 -72.97 0.27 -15.34
N ASN A 137 -72.43 1.49 -15.46
CA ASN A 137 -73.17 2.66 -15.94
C ASN A 137 -73.22 2.77 -17.47
N GLY A 138 -72.60 1.84 -18.21
CA GLY A 138 -72.66 1.75 -19.67
C GLY A 138 -71.51 2.45 -20.42
N ASP A 139 -70.60 3.12 -19.73
CA ASP A 139 -69.51 3.90 -20.33
C ASP A 139 -68.20 3.11 -20.42
N LYS A 140 -68.19 2.11 -21.32
CA LYS A 140 -67.03 1.22 -21.54
C LYS A 140 -65.74 1.94 -21.97
N ALA A 141 -65.87 3.04 -22.71
CA ALA A 141 -64.71 3.82 -23.15
C ALA A 141 -64.06 4.58 -21.98
N ALA A 142 -64.85 5.07 -21.03
CA ALA A 142 -64.35 5.74 -19.83
C ALA A 142 -63.71 4.74 -18.85
N ALA A 143 -64.28 3.54 -18.72
CA ALA A 143 -63.72 2.46 -17.92
C ALA A 143 -62.31 2.03 -18.40
N GLN A 144 -62.11 1.91 -19.72
CA GLN A 144 -60.79 1.56 -20.28
C GLN A 144 -59.76 2.69 -20.08
N ALA A 145 -60.17 3.95 -20.26
CA ALA A 145 -59.30 5.10 -20.07
C ALA A 145 -58.81 5.23 -18.61
N GLU A 146 -59.63 4.85 -17.62
CA GLU A 146 -59.25 4.85 -16.21
C GLU A 146 -58.21 3.77 -15.88
N ILE A 147 -58.34 2.57 -16.45
CA ILE A 147 -57.36 1.48 -16.31
C ILE A 147 -56.02 1.87 -16.96
N ASP A 148 -56.08 2.47 -18.15
CA ASP A 148 -54.89 2.92 -18.89
C ASP A 148 -54.20 4.10 -18.17
N ARG A 149 -54.97 4.98 -17.53
CA ARG A 149 -54.44 6.09 -16.73
C ARG A 149 -53.76 5.60 -15.45
N ALA A 150 -54.41 4.70 -14.69
CA ALA A 150 -53.86 4.16 -13.45
C ALA A 150 -52.59 3.32 -13.67
N SER A 151 -52.45 2.69 -14.84
CA SER A 151 -51.24 1.96 -15.21
C SER A 151 -50.08 2.86 -15.64
N GLN A 152 -50.36 4.10 -16.09
CA GLN A 152 -49.34 5.12 -16.42
C GLN A 152 -48.98 6.03 -15.24
N GLU A 153 -49.94 6.33 -14.37
CA GLU A 153 -49.82 7.25 -13.23
C GLU A 153 -49.39 6.47 -11.97
N ILE A 154 -48.20 5.85 -12.02
CA ILE A 154 -47.61 5.20 -10.86
C ILE A 154 -47.25 6.29 -9.85
N ALA A 155 -48.07 6.46 -8.83
CA ALA A 155 -47.80 7.35 -7.71
C ALA A 155 -46.49 6.90 -7.05
N VAL A 156 -45.41 7.64 -7.29
CA VAL A 156 -44.11 7.42 -6.64
C VAL A 156 -44.26 7.93 -5.19
N PRO A 157 -44.29 7.05 -4.17
CA PRO A 157 -44.34 7.52 -2.80
C PRO A 157 -43.09 8.35 -2.49
N PRO A 158 -43.21 9.41 -1.68
CA PRO A 158 -42.07 10.25 -1.31
C PRO A 158 -40.96 9.39 -0.68
N PRO A 159 -39.67 9.70 -0.94
CA PRO A 159 -38.56 8.94 -0.38
C PRO A 159 -38.65 8.91 1.14
N ALA A 160 -38.50 7.73 1.75
CA ALA A 160 -38.42 7.65 3.19
C ALA A 160 -37.13 8.33 3.67
N GLU A 161 -37.27 9.27 4.62
CA GLU A 161 -36.15 9.85 5.33
C GLU A 161 -35.36 8.72 5.99
N MET A 162 -34.20 8.40 5.44
CA MET A 162 -33.29 7.43 6.06
C MET A 162 -32.94 7.96 7.45
N PRO A 163 -33.14 7.18 8.53
CA PRO A 163 -32.64 7.59 9.83
C PRO A 163 -31.13 7.76 9.69
N SER A 164 -30.65 8.99 9.88
CA SER A 164 -29.24 9.33 9.69
C SER A 164 -28.42 8.31 10.47
N ALA A 165 -27.54 7.59 9.78
CA ALA A 165 -26.69 6.58 10.38
C ALA A 165 -26.11 7.14 11.68
N VAL A 166 -26.31 6.42 12.78
CA VAL A 166 -25.82 6.78 14.11
C VAL A 166 -24.36 7.17 13.97
N LYS A 167 -24.05 8.47 14.04
CA LYS A 167 -22.68 8.98 13.98
C LYS A 167 -22.02 8.66 15.31
N ALA A 168 -21.54 7.43 15.45
CA ALA A 168 -20.64 7.07 16.54
C ALA A 168 -19.31 7.79 16.29
N GLU A 169 -18.86 8.61 17.25
CA GLU A 169 -17.53 9.22 17.20
C GLU A 169 -16.47 8.12 17.01
N GLY A 170 -15.63 8.25 15.98
CA GLY A 170 -14.56 7.31 15.68
C GLY A 170 -14.88 6.23 14.64
N VAL A 171 -16.11 6.17 14.10
CA VAL A 171 -16.48 5.24 13.02
C VAL A 171 -16.67 6.02 11.71
N SER A 172 -15.76 5.79 10.75
CA SER A 172 -15.92 6.25 9.37
C SER A 172 -16.08 5.03 8.48
N VAL A 173 -17.20 4.98 7.74
CA VAL A 173 -17.45 3.96 6.73
C VAL A 173 -17.01 4.55 5.38
N THR A 174 -15.97 3.96 4.79
CA THR A 174 -15.45 4.37 3.48
C THR A 174 -15.56 3.21 2.51
N THR A 175 -16.06 3.48 1.31
CA THR A 175 -16.12 2.52 0.22
C THR A 175 -14.75 2.42 -0.45
N SER A 176 -14.04 1.31 -0.24
CA SER A 176 -12.78 1.01 -0.93
C SER A 176 -13.06 0.22 -2.21
N TRP A 177 -12.46 0.62 -3.32
CA TRP A 177 -12.54 -0.08 -4.59
C TRP A 177 -11.25 -0.87 -4.80
N GLU A 178 -11.35 -2.19 -4.89
CA GLU A 178 -10.23 -3.07 -5.18
C GLU A 178 -10.31 -3.58 -6.63
N PHE A 179 -9.16 -3.86 -7.24
CA PHE A 179 -9.09 -4.43 -8.58
C PHE A 179 -8.24 -5.69 -8.57
N ARG A 180 -8.56 -6.62 -9.47
CA ARG A 180 -7.73 -7.80 -9.76
C ARG A 180 -7.41 -7.77 -11.25
N ILE A 181 -6.14 -7.97 -11.58
CA ILE A 181 -5.70 -8.12 -12.96
C ILE A 181 -6.21 -9.49 -13.45
N THR A 182 -7.08 -9.48 -14.46
CA THR A 182 -7.61 -10.69 -15.09
C THR A 182 -6.74 -11.15 -16.25
N ASP A 183 -6.22 -10.22 -17.05
CA ASP A 183 -5.24 -10.44 -18.10
C ASP A 183 -4.17 -9.34 -18.08
N GLU A 184 -2.92 -9.72 -17.86
CA GLU A 184 -1.77 -8.81 -17.80
C GLU A 184 -1.47 -8.17 -19.17
N LYS A 185 -1.73 -8.88 -20.28
CA LYS A 185 -1.42 -8.38 -21.63
C LYS A 185 -2.38 -7.30 -22.10
N ALA A 186 -3.59 -7.29 -21.54
CA ALA A 186 -4.61 -6.29 -21.82
C ALA A 186 -4.38 -4.98 -21.04
N VAL A 187 -3.46 -4.96 -20.06
CA VAL A 187 -3.16 -3.76 -19.26
C VAL A 187 -2.42 -2.72 -20.12
N PRO A 188 -2.95 -1.50 -20.26
CA PRO A 188 -2.28 -0.43 -21.00
C PRO A 188 -0.89 -0.13 -20.45
N ARG A 189 0.04 0.25 -21.34
CA ARG A 189 1.45 0.48 -21.00
C ARG A 189 1.68 1.63 -20.00
N GLU A 190 0.71 2.54 -19.87
CA GLU A 190 0.72 3.62 -18.87
C GLU A 190 0.65 3.11 -17.43
N TYR A 191 0.05 1.94 -17.21
CA TYR A 191 -0.06 1.30 -15.89
C TYR A 191 1.03 0.25 -15.64
N LEU A 192 1.90 0.00 -16.63
CA LEU A 192 3.00 -0.96 -16.54
C LEU A 192 4.30 -0.26 -16.13
N VAL A 193 4.98 -0.81 -15.12
CA VAL A 193 6.29 -0.34 -14.70
C VAL A 193 7.37 -1.28 -15.22
N VAL A 194 8.46 -0.71 -15.74
CA VAL A 194 9.61 -1.46 -16.25
C VAL A 194 10.39 -2.10 -15.09
N ASP A 195 10.75 -3.38 -15.25
CA ASP A 195 11.54 -4.12 -14.26
C ASP A 195 13.05 -3.78 -14.38
N ASP A 196 13.44 -2.75 -13.65
CA ASP A 196 14.83 -2.30 -13.49
C ASP A 196 15.81 -3.42 -13.08
N LYS A 197 15.36 -4.39 -12.28
CA LYS A 197 16.24 -5.45 -11.77
C LYS A 197 16.60 -6.41 -12.89
N LYS A 198 15.62 -6.80 -13.72
CA LYS A 198 15.86 -7.64 -14.89
C LYS A 198 16.75 -6.96 -15.91
N ILE A 199 16.50 -5.67 -16.20
CA ILE A 199 17.35 -4.88 -17.10
C ILE A 199 18.79 -4.86 -16.60
N ARG A 200 19.02 -4.51 -15.32
CA ARG A 200 20.36 -4.53 -14.74
C ARG A 200 21.01 -5.91 -14.77
N GLY A 201 20.24 -6.99 -14.62
CA GLY A 201 20.72 -8.36 -14.75
C GLY A 201 21.27 -8.65 -16.14
N VAL A 202 20.50 -8.33 -17.18
CA VAL A 202 20.90 -8.51 -18.59
C VAL A 202 22.11 -7.64 -18.94
N VAL A 203 22.10 -6.36 -18.52
CA VAL A 203 23.21 -5.43 -18.73
C VAL A 203 24.50 -5.91 -18.04
N ARG A 204 24.41 -6.50 -16.84
CA ARG A 204 25.60 -7.05 -16.15
C ARG A 204 26.15 -8.31 -16.84
N ALA A 205 25.28 -9.15 -17.39
CA ALA A 205 25.67 -10.39 -18.05
C ALA A 205 26.30 -10.12 -19.43
N LEU A 206 25.65 -9.28 -20.25
CA LEU A 206 26.04 -9.03 -21.64
C LEU A 206 26.92 -7.79 -21.81
N LYS A 207 26.98 -6.89 -20.82
CA LYS A 207 27.80 -5.66 -20.84
C LYS A 207 27.56 -4.85 -22.12
N ALA A 208 28.59 -4.62 -22.93
CA ALA A 208 28.51 -3.86 -24.18
C ALA A 208 27.61 -4.53 -25.23
N ASP A 209 27.36 -5.83 -25.13
CA ASP A 209 26.51 -6.58 -26.05
C ASP A 209 25.02 -6.58 -25.64
N ALA A 210 24.67 -5.91 -24.52
CA ALA A 210 23.29 -5.83 -24.03
C ALA A 210 22.43 -4.90 -24.91
N ARG A 211 21.80 -5.47 -25.94
CA ARG A 211 20.85 -4.75 -26.82
C ARG A 211 19.43 -4.88 -26.30
N ILE A 212 19.01 -3.95 -25.44
CA ILE A 212 17.63 -3.85 -24.95
C ILE A 212 16.98 -2.64 -25.64
N PRO A 213 15.90 -2.81 -26.43
CA PRO A 213 15.21 -1.70 -27.06
C PRO A 213 14.78 -0.64 -26.03
N GLY A 214 15.18 0.61 -26.25
CA GLY A 214 14.84 1.74 -25.37
C GLY A 214 15.74 1.91 -24.13
N VAL A 215 16.83 1.14 -24.00
CA VAL A 215 17.80 1.28 -22.90
C VAL A 215 19.20 1.54 -23.48
N GLU A 216 19.85 2.61 -23.03
CA GLU A 216 21.25 2.91 -23.34
C GLU A 216 22.18 2.32 -22.28
N VAL A 217 23.20 1.56 -22.73
CA VAL A 217 24.18 0.91 -21.86
C VAL A 217 25.54 1.58 -22.06
N TYR A 218 26.11 2.10 -20.97
CA TYR A 218 27.41 2.78 -20.98
C TYR A 218 28.36 2.23 -19.91
N GLU A 219 29.66 2.25 -20.18
CA GLU A 219 30.70 1.79 -19.26
C GLU A 219 31.19 2.95 -18.38
N VAL A 220 31.25 2.73 -17.06
CA VAL A 220 31.91 3.63 -16.11
C VAL A 220 33.02 2.86 -15.40
N LYS A 221 34.27 3.31 -15.57
CA LYS A 221 35.42 2.74 -14.88
C LYS A 221 35.54 3.35 -13.49
N THR A 222 35.40 2.53 -12.46
CA THR A 222 35.57 2.94 -11.06
C THR A 222 36.57 2.01 -10.38
N GLY A 223 37.64 2.57 -9.82
CA GLY A 223 38.59 1.82 -9.00
C GLY A 223 37.92 1.36 -7.71
N ARG A 224 37.99 0.05 -7.41
CA ARG A 224 37.51 -0.52 -6.15
C ARG A 224 38.62 -1.32 -5.50
N PHE A 225 38.88 -1.05 -4.22
CA PHE A 225 39.78 -1.87 -3.42
C PHE A 225 39.07 -3.17 -3.01
N LYS A 226 39.75 -4.31 -3.17
CA LYS A 226 39.22 -5.63 -2.81
C LYS A 226 39.21 -5.77 -1.29
N SER A 227 38.02 -6.00 -0.71
CA SER A 227 37.80 -6.22 0.73
C SER A 227 38.45 -7.49 1.27
#